data_AF-A0A0F7RTH8-F1
#
_entry.id   AF-A0A0F7RTH8-F1
#
_cell.length_a   1.000
_cell.length_b   1.000
_cell.length_c   1.000
_cell.angle_alpha   90.00
_cell.angle_beta   90.00
_cell.angle_gamma   90.00
#
_symmetry.space_group_name_H-M   'P 1'
#
loop_
_entity.id
_entity.type
_entity.pdbx_description
1 polymer ?
#
loop_
_entity_poly.entity_id
_entity_poly.type
_entity_poly.pdbx_seq_one_letter_code
_entity_poly.pdbx_strand_id
1 'polypeptide(L)'
;MDQWKKFTSNVGPQFQNIGKTFGNLNQQARERFGAVDQEDITELPQEYKDLERRVDALKSAHTGLMKVAKVYETESYDYPTQLQESITQLSASVGHSVTSWAASATRGTNLPKVSPTARPEKVNKTLHHALSRAAASGALQLGADPSNLSGLPKLDTAQAPGSETPLKDDSKLGEALQKFAIAEDRLGNARLTQDNQITQGFNVPFNSFGAQIQLAMKARQSVTDARLHLDSWKQSLKSAENAGAAAKLEQYRGEVEQAEDKLVAATEEAISLMKQVLENPEPIKSLSAFVKAQAEYHAAAAELLSSVQQELAQLATSVESDYRLSRG
;
A
#
# COMPACT_ATOMS: atom_id res chain seq x y z
N MET A 1 -6.04 39.62 -2.63
CA MET A 1 -7.07 38.66 -3.05
C MET A 1 -7.29 38.73 -4.57
N ASP A 2 -6.22 38.83 -5.36
CA ASP A 2 -6.33 39.11 -6.82
C ASP A 2 -5.72 38.03 -7.72
N GLN A 3 -5.15 36.97 -7.13
CA GLN A 3 -4.59 35.84 -7.86
C GLN A 3 -5.61 34.71 -8.08
N TRP A 4 -6.74 34.70 -7.36
CA TRP A 4 -7.81 33.70 -7.55
C TRP A 4 -8.72 34.05 -8.76
N LYS A 5 -8.89 35.35 -9.05
CA LYS A 5 -9.74 35.81 -10.17
C LYS A 5 -9.17 35.54 -11.57
N LYS A 6 -7.90 35.15 -11.71
CA LYS A 6 -7.27 34.86 -13.01
C LYS A 6 -7.31 33.39 -13.41
N PHE A 7 -7.68 32.48 -12.51
CA PHE A 7 -7.82 31.05 -12.85
C PHE A 7 -9.17 30.72 -13.52
N THR A 8 -10.15 31.64 -13.47
CA THR A 8 -11.51 31.40 -13.96
C THR A 8 -11.81 32.02 -15.33
N SER A 9 -10.85 32.68 -15.99
CA SER A 9 -11.15 33.48 -17.19
C SER A 9 -10.65 32.90 -18.52
N ASN A 10 -10.23 31.63 -18.58
CA ASN A 10 -9.76 31.05 -19.86
C ASN A 10 -10.25 29.63 -20.18
N VAL A 11 -11.38 29.21 -19.61
CA VAL A 11 -12.11 28.05 -20.14
C VAL A 11 -12.95 28.55 -21.32
N GLY A 12 -12.43 28.36 -22.53
CA GLY A 12 -13.03 28.84 -23.78
C GLY A 12 -14.40 28.24 -24.12
N PRO A 13 -15.01 28.68 -25.23
CA PRO A 13 -16.39 28.39 -25.63
C PRO A 13 -16.69 26.91 -25.97
N GLN A 14 -15.74 25.99 -25.78
CA GLN A 14 -15.95 24.55 -25.98
C GLN A 14 -16.64 23.85 -24.80
N PHE A 15 -16.66 24.43 -23.60
CA PHE A 15 -17.38 23.84 -22.44
C PHE A 15 -18.87 24.22 -22.37
N GLN A 16 -19.31 25.26 -23.09
CA GLN A 16 -20.74 25.63 -23.16
C GLN A 16 -21.58 24.68 -24.02
N ASN A 17 -20.95 23.83 -24.85
CA ASN A 17 -21.65 22.88 -25.69
C ASN A 17 -21.92 21.54 -24.99
N ILE A 18 -21.19 21.17 -23.94
CA ILE A 18 -21.41 19.90 -23.20
C ILE A 18 -22.73 19.93 -22.40
N GLY A 19 -23.09 21.08 -21.80
CA GLY A 19 -24.35 21.23 -21.07
C GLY A 19 -25.61 21.14 -21.96
N LYS A 20 -25.51 21.57 -23.22
CA LYS A 20 -26.60 21.50 -24.19
C LYS A 20 -26.83 20.07 -24.71
N THR A 21 -25.77 19.26 -24.81
CA THR A 21 -25.88 17.85 -25.20
C THR A 21 -26.46 16.97 -24.09
N PHE A 22 -26.15 17.24 -22.81
CA PHE A 22 -26.73 16.52 -21.66
C PHE A 22 -28.21 16.89 -21.39
N GLY A 23 -28.58 18.16 -21.56
CA GLY A 23 -29.97 18.59 -21.48
C GLY A 23 -30.85 17.94 -22.55
N ASN A 24 -30.36 17.87 -23.78
CA ASN A 24 -31.05 17.20 -24.89
C ASN A 24 -31.09 15.68 -24.72
N LEU A 25 -30.13 15.04 -24.06
CA LEU A 25 -30.18 13.60 -23.77
C LEU A 25 -31.25 13.27 -22.71
N ASN A 26 -31.37 14.10 -21.67
CA ASN A 26 -32.41 13.96 -20.64
C ASN A 26 -33.81 14.26 -21.22
N GLN A 27 -33.89 15.17 -22.19
CA GLN A 27 -35.12 15.49 -22.91
C GLN A 27 -35.48 14.42 -23.95
N GLN A 28 -34.51 13.88 -24.69
CA GLN A 28 -34.71 12.75 -25.60
C GLN A 28 -35.01 11.43 -24.86
N ALA A 29 -34.45 11.22 -23.67
CA ALA A 29 -34.83 10.10 -22.79
C ALA A 29 -36.26 10.30 -22.26
N ARG A 30 -36.64 11.51 -21.83
CA ARG A 30 -38.03 11.84 -21.47
C ARG A 30 -39.00 11.69 -22.64
N GLU A 31 -38.59 11.98 -23.88
CA GLU A 31 -39.42 11.83 -25.08
C GLU A 31 -39.51 10.37 -25.57
N ARG A 32 -38.50 9.52 -25.27
CA ARG A 32 -38.52 8.09 -25.61
C ARG A 32 -39.09 7.18 -24.52
N PHE A 33 -39.12 7.62 -23.26
CA PHE A 33 -39.61 6.85 -22.11
C PHE A 33 -40.85 7.46 -21.42
N GLY A 34 -41.31 8.63 -21.86
CA GLY A 34 -42.41 9.35 -21.23
C GLY A 34 -41.98 10.00 -19.91
N ALA A 35 -42.59 11.14 -19.58
CA ALA A 35 -42.41 11.74 -18.26
C ALA A 35 -43.08 10.83 -17.21
N VAL A 36 -42.28 10.06 -16.48
CA VAL A 36 -42.75 9.45 -15.22
C VAL A 36 -42.87 10.61 -14.22
N ASP A 37 -44.08 10.88 -13.76
CA ASP A 37 -44.33 11.90 -12.72
C ASP A 37 -43.52 11.54 -11.48
N GLN A 38 -42.98 12.53 -10.77
CA GLN A 38 -42.12 12.30 -9.60
C GLN A 38 -42.87 11.55 -8.47
N GLU A 39 -44.21 11.60 -8.49
CA GLU A 39 -45.13 10.89 -7.61
C GLU A 39 -45.34 9.41 -8.00
N ASP A 40 -45.13 9.06 -9.27
CA ASP A 40 -45.23 7.67 -9.79
C ASP A 40 -43.93 6.87 -9.53
N ILE A 41 -42.89 7.54 -9.01
CA ILE A 41 -41.60 6.93 -8.72
C ILE A 41 -41.67 6.16 -7.40
N THR A 42 -41.43 4.85 -7.44
CA THR A 42 -41.42 4.04 -6.21
C THR A 42 -40.31 4.49 -5.26
N GLU A 43 -40.68 4.95 -4.05
CA GLU A 43 -39.72 5.40 -3.03
C GLU A 43 -39.16 4.23 -2.20
N LEU A 44 -37.85 4.27 -1.94
CA LEU A 44 -37.19 3.31 -1.05
C LEU A 44 -37.23 3.80 0.42
N PRO A 45 -37.33 2.88 1.39
CA PRO A 45 -37.31 3.21 2.82
C PRO A 45 -36.09 4.02 3.23
N GLN A 46 -36.24 4.88 4.24
CA GLN A 46 -35.15 5.73 4.72
C GLN A 46 -33.98 4.90 5.26
N GLU A 47 -34.26 3.82 5.98
CA GLU A 47 -33.24 2.90 6.51
C GLU A 47 -32.37 2.29 5.40
N TYR A 48 -32.98 1.94 4.27
CA TYR A 48 -32.25 1.44 3.11
C TYR A 48 -31.29 2.51 2.56
N LYS A 49 -31.78 3.74 2.34
CA LYS A 49 -30.97 4.86 1.85
C LYS A 49 -29.79 5.18 2.79
N ASP A 50 -29.98 5.04 4.09
CA ASP A 50 -28.91 5.27 5.06
C ASP A 50 -27.87 4.14 5.05
N LEU A 51 -28.27 2.88 4.84
CA LEU A 51 -27.33 1.78 4.59
C LEU A 51 -26.52 2.01 3.32
N GLU A 52 -27.15 2.45 2.23
CA GLU A 52 -26.45 2.77 0.98
C GLU A 52 -25.35 3.80 1.18
N ARG A 53 -25.67 4.92 1.85
CA ARG A 53 -24.70 5.99 2.15
C ARG A 53 -23.50 5.47 2.95
N ARG A 54 -23.75 4.61 3.94
CA ARG A 54 -22.69 4.01 4.77
C ARG A 54 -21.82 3.05 3.96
N VAL A 55 -22.41 2.24 3.09
CA VAL A 55 -21.67 1.32 2.22
C VAL A 55 -20.85 2.08 1.18
N ASP A 56 -21.37 3.18 0.62
CA ASP A 56 -20.63 4.04 -0.30
C ASP A 56 -19.42 4.70 0.38
N ALA A 57 -19.59 5.21 1.60
CA ALA A 57 -18.50 5.74 2.40
C ALA A 57 -17.43 4.67 2.69
N LEU A 58 -17.86 3.46 3.07
CA LEU A 58 -16.98 2.31 3.31
C LEU A 58 -16.21 1.91 2.06
N LYS A 59 -16.86 1.84 0.88
CA LYS A 59 -16.21 1.55 -0.40
C LYS A 59 -15.16 2.60 -0.76
N SER A 60 -15.47 3.87 -0.53
CA SER A 60 -14.54 4.98 -0.76
C SER A 60 -13.31 4.86 0.14
N ALA A 61 -13.52 4.62 1.44
CA ALA A 61 -12.43 4.40 2.40
C ALA A 61 -11.58 3.18 2.03
N HIS A 62 -12.22 2.07 1.66
CA HIS A 62 -11.55 0.85 1.22
C HIS A 62 -10.65 1.10 0.01
N THR A 63 -11.20 1.72 -1.03
CA THR A 63 -10.46 2.00 -2.27
C THR A 63 -9.30 2.97 -2.03
N GLY A 64 -9.54 4.01 -1.23
CA GLY A 64 -8.52 5.00 -0.89
C GLY A 64 -7.33 4.39 -0.16
N LEU A 65 -7.60 3.57 0.87
CA LEU A 65 -6.55 2.90 1.62
C LEU A 65 -5.79 1.88 0.78
N MET A 66 -6.49 1.02 0.03
CA MET A 66 -5.84 0.00 -0.80
C MET A 66 -4.96 0.59 -1.90
N LYS A 67 -5.33 1.75 -2.45
CA LYS A 67 -4.51 2.43 -3.46
C LYS A 67 -3.10 2.75 -2.93
N VAL A 68 -2.99 3.09 -1.65
CA VAL A 68 -1.71 3.41 -1.01
C VAL A 68 -1.04 2.17 -0.47
N ALA A 69 -1.77 1.33 0.28
CA ALA A 69 -1.21 0.19 0.99
C ALA A 69 -0.67 -0.93 0.07
N LYS A 70 -1.15 -1.03 -1.18
CA LYS A 70 -0.57 -1.95 -2.17
C LYS A 70 0.90 -1.69 -2.47
N VAL A 71 1.41 -0.50 -2.15
CA VAL A 71 2.82 -0.18 -2.32
C VAL A 71 3.71 -1.19 -1.59
N TYR A 72 3.30 -1.67 -0.41
CA TYR A 72 4.04 -2.64 0.42
C TYR A 72 4.20 -4.03 -0.24
N GLU A 73 3.49 -4.31 -1.35
CA GLU A 73 3.68 -5.54 -2.15
C GLU A 73 4.90 -5.43 -3.08
N THR A 74 5.39 -4.21 -3.34
CA THR A 74 6.49 -3.94 -4.26
C THR A 74 7.76 -3.60 -3.48
N GLU A 75 8.70 -4.52 -3.36
CA GLU A 75 9.94 -4.33 -2.60
C GLU A 75 10.69 -3.00 -2.87
N SER A 76 10.60 -2.48 -4.09
CA SER A 76 11.37 -1.32 -4.56
C SER A 76 10.66 0.02 -4.49
N TYR A 77 9.59 0.19 -3.71
CA TYR A 77 8.86 1.46 -3.68
C TYR A 77 9.65 2.65 -3.13
N ASP A 78 10.67 2.39 -2.30
CA ASP A 78 11.57 3.41 -1.76
C ASP A 78 12.92 3.45 -2.47
N TYR A 79 13.09 2.61 -3.50
CA TYR A 79 14.37 2.45 -4.20
C TYR A 79 14.61 3.63 -5.15
N PRO A 80 15.79 4.29 -5.10
CA PRO A 80 16.10 5.39 -6.01
C PRO A 80 16.10 4.95 -7.48
N THR A 81 15.29 5.62 -8.31
CA THR A 81 15.14 5.29 -9.74
C THR A 81 16.37 5.63 -10.59
N GLN A 82 17.25 6.50 -10.08
CA GLN A 82 18.46 6.97 -10.78
C GLN A 82 19.70 6.11 -10.51
N LEU A 83 19.63 5.12 -9.63
CA LEU A 83 20.71 4.17 -9.41
C LEU A 83 20.82 3.26 -10.64
N GLN A 84 21.61 3.65 -11.64
CA GLN A 84 21.97 2.80 -12.77
C GLN A 84 22.60 1.49 -12.26
N GLU A 85 22.17 0.37 -12.83
CA GLU A 85 22.57 -1.00 -12.48
C GLU A 85 24.04 -1.33 -12.82
N SER A 86 24.97 -0.37 -12.76
CA SER A 86 26.43 -0.62 -12.82
C SER A 86 26.94 -1.45 -11.63
N ILE A 87 26.03 -1.85 -10.75
CA ILE A 87 26.22 -2.52 -9.47
C ILE A 87 25.94 -4.04 -9.57
N THR A 88 25.63 -4.62 -10.74
CA THR A 88 25.26 -6.06 -10.82
C THR A 88 26.43 -7.01 -10.52
N GLN A 89 27.68 -6.63 -10.80
CA GLN A 89 28.87 -7.43 -10.42
C GLN A 89 29.45 -7.04 -9.04
N LEU A 90 29.29 -5.79 -8.60
CA LEU A 90 29.71 -5.32 -7.27
C LEU A 90 28.73 -5.75 -6.16
N SER A 91 27.43 -5.85 -6.43
CA SER A 91 26.41 -6.18 -5.41
C SER A 91 26.56 -7.56 -4.81
N ALA A 92 26.94 -8.57 -5.60
CA ALA A 92 27.04 -9.93 -5.13
C ALA A 92 28.22 -10.15 -4.18
N SER A 93 29.37 -9.52 -4.44
CA SER A 93 30.54 -9.56 -3.56
C SER A 93 30.37 -8.66 -2.34
N VAL A 94 29.83 -7.45 -2.52
CA VAL A 94 29.59 -6.50 -1.44
C VAL A 94 28.50 -7.00 -0.48
N GLY A 95 27.41 -7.58 -0.99
CA GLY A 95 26.36 -8.17 -0.15
C GLY A 95 26.89 -9.35 0.68
N HIS A 96 27.78 -10.16 0.12
CA HIS A 96 28.45 -11.22 0.87
C HIS A 96 29.33 -10.65 2.00
N SER A 97 30.08 -9.57 1.74
CA SER A 97 30.90 -8.90 2.77
C SER A 97 30.06 -8.35 3.91
N VAL A 98 28.90 -7.74 3.63
CA VAL A 98 28.01 -7.25 4.68
C VAL A 98 27.46 -8.39 5.53
N THR A 99 27.02 -9.48 4.90
CA THR A 99 26.54 -10.67 5.61
C THR A 99 27.65 -11.33 6.43
N SER A 100 28.89 -11.41 5.92
CA SER A 100 30.03 -11.97 6.66
C SER A 100 30.43 -11.08 7.85
N TRP A 101 30.35 -9.76 7.71
CA TRP A 101 30.54 -8.84 8.83
C TRP A 101 29.43 -8.96 9.87
N ALA A 102 28.16 -9.05 9.46
CA ALA A 102 27.03 -9.25 10.35
C ALA A 102 27.12 -10.60 11.11
N ALA A 103 27.57 -11.66 10.45
CA ALA A 103 27.86 -12.95 11.07
C ALA A 103 29.00 -12.86 12.10
N SER A 104 30.04 -12.07 11.81
CA SER A 104 31.15 -11.84 12.74
C SER A 104 30.73 -11.01 13.95
N ALA A 105 29.88 -10.00 13.76
CA ALA A 105 29.35 -9.15 14.83
C ALA A 105 28.42 -9.90 15.81
N THR A 106 27.78 -10.99 15.38
CA THR A 106 26.91 -11.80 16.24
C THR A 106 27.65 -12.97 16.93
N ARG A 107 28.90 -13.23 16.56
CA ARG A 107 29.72 -14.31 17.12
C ARG A 107 30.00 -14.04 18.61
N GLY A 108 29.56 -14.94 19.48
CA GLY A 108 29.78 -14.83 20.93
C GLY A 108 28.75 -13.95 21.67
N THR A 109 27.70 -13.49 20.99
CA THR A 109 26.57 -12.77 21.61
C THR A 109 25.33 -13.66 21.72
N ASN A 110 24.35 -13.29 22.56
CA ASN A 110 23.04 -13.97 22.65
C ASN A 110 22.06 -13.57 21.52
N LEU A 111 22.52 -12.82 20.51
CA LEU A 111 21.70 -12.43 19.36
C LEU A 111 21.52 -13.60 18.39
N PRO A 112 20.48 -13.59 17.53
CA PRO A 112 20.30 -14.62 16.50
C PRO A 112 21.55 -14.76 15.63
N LYS A 113 22.13 -15.97 15.57
CA LYS A 113 23.33 -16.25 14.75
C LYS A 113 22.98 -16.16 13.27
N VAL A 114 23.63 -15.25 12.56
CA VAL A 114 23.55 -15.17 11.09
C VAL A 114 24.60 -16.12 10.52
N SER A 115 24.19 -17.21 9.87
CA SER A 115 25.12 -18.11 9.17
C SER A 115 25.59 -17.47 7.86
N PRO A 116 26.89 -17.53 7.52
CA PRO A 116 27.38 -17.08 6.21
C PRO A 116 26.94 -18.10 5.15
N THR A 117 25.76 -17.87 4.56
CA THR A 117 25.24 -18.70 3.48
C THR A 117 25.77 -18.22 2.13
N ALA A 118 25.84 -19.13 1.15
CA ALA A 118 26.30 -18.87 -0.22
C ALA A 118 25.71 -17.58 -0.83
N ARG A 119 26.45 -16.99 -1.80
CA ARG A 119 26.10 -15.75 -2.52
C ARG A 119 24.57 -15.64 -2.70
N PRO A 120 23.90 -14.63 -2.10
CA PRO A 120 22.45 -14.53 -2.18
C PRO A 120 22.02 -14.42 -3.64
N GLU A 121 21.16 -15.35 -4.08
CA GLU A 121 20.64 -15.42 -5.45
C GLU A 121 19.75 -14.21 -5.79
N LYS A 122 19.17 -13.58 -4.76
CA LYS A 122 18.33 -12.38 -4.87
C LYS A 122 18.94 -11.23 -4.08
N VAL A 123 19.24 -10.13 -4.77
CA VAL A 123 19.66 -8.86 -4.15
C VAL A 123 18.41 -8.09 -3.74
N ASN A 124 18.29 -7.77 -2.46
CA ASN A 124 17.18 -6.97 -1.96
C ASN A 124 17.28 -5.52 -2.47
N LYS A 125 16.16 -4.98 -2.95
CA LYS A 125 16.02 -3.68 -3.60
C LYS A 125 15.23 -2.70 -2.75
N THR A 126 15.69 -2.44 -1.52
CA THR A 126 15.21 -1.31 -0.70
C THR A 126 16.27 -0.22 -0.59
N LEU A 127 15.88 0.99 -0.19
CA LEU A 127 16.82 2.09 0.05
C LEU A 127 17.91 1.72 1.06
N HIS A 128 17.54 1.09 2.17
CA HIS A 128 18.46 0.65 3.22
C HIS A 128 19.51 -0.33 2.68
N HIS A 129 19.10 -1.30 1.88
CA HIS A 129 20.06 -2.21 1.24
C HIS A 129 20.96 -1.49 0.22
N ALA A 130 20.49 -0.43 -0.44
CA ALA A 130 21.33 0.38 -1.33
C ALA A 130 22.40 1.16 -0.55
N LEU A 131 22.01 1.80 0.56
CA LEU A 131 22.93 2.51 1.46
C LEU A 131 23.97 1.55 2.04
N SER A 132 23.53 0.37 2.48
CA SER A 132 24.41 -0.68 2.98
C SER A 132 25.48 -1.08 1.96
N ARG A 133 25.08 -1.35 0.70
CA ARG A 133 26.02 -1.70 -0.37
C ARG A 133 26.99 -0.56 -0.68
N ALA A 134 26.52 0.69 -0.74
CA ALA A 134 27.38 1.84 -1.00
C ALA A 134 28.43 2.02 0.12
N ALA A 135 28.00 1.93 1.37
CA ALA A 135 28.87 2.05 2.53
C ALA A 135 29.89 0.90 2.60
N ALA A 136 29.45 -0.33 2.35
CA ALA A 136 30.33 -1.50 2.31
C ALA A 136 31.37 -1.41 1.19
N SER A 137 30.99 -0.95 0.00
CA SER A 137 31.93 -0.69 -1.09
C SER A 137 32.98 0.35 -0.68
N GLY A 138 32.55 1.45 -0.03
CA GLY A 138 33.46 2.47 0.49
C GLY A 138 34.40 1.94 1.57
N ALA A 139 33.89 1.12 2.50
CA ALA A 139 34.70 0.48 3.54
C ALA A 139 35.81 -0.39 2.94
N LEU A 140 35.47 -1.24 1.96
CA LEU A 140 36.45 -2.08 1.26
C LEU A 140 37.51 -1.25 0.53
N GLN A 141 37.12 -0.16 -0.13
CA GLN A 141 38.06 0.76 -0.79
C GLN A 141 38.99 1.48 0.19
N LEU A 142 38.56 1.63 1.45
CA LEU A 142 39.35 2.22 2.53
C LEU A 142 40.13 1.18 3.36
N GLY A 143 40.22 -0.07 2.87
CA GLY A 143 41.06 -1.12 3.47
C GLY A 143 40.34 -2.04 4.46
N ALA A 144 39.02 -1.98 4.59
CA ALA A 144 38.29 -2.93 5.43
C ALA A 144 38.44 -4.37 4.91
N ASP A 145 38.66 -5.31 5.82
CA ASP A 145 38.76 -6.74 5.49
C ASP A 145 37.36 -7.34 5.32
N PRO A 146 37.01 -7.98 4.19
CA PRO A 146 35.70 -8.62 3.99
C PRO A 146 35.42 -9.79 4.96
N SER A 147 36.45 -10.35 5.58
CA SER A 147 36.35 -11.51 6.48
C SER A 147 36.33 -11.15 7.96
N ASN A 148 36.59 -9.89 8.32
CA ASN A 148 36.72 -9.45 9.71
C ASN A 148 36.05 -8.09 9.97
N LEU A 149 35.50 -7.92 11.18
CA LEU A 149 34.94 -6.64 11.62
C LEU A 149 36.08 -5.81 12.24
N SER A 150 36.32 -4.61 11.71
CA SER A 150 37.28 -3.66 12.27
C SER A 150 36.91 -3.32 13.71
N GLY A 151 37.90 -3.32 14.61
CA GLY A 151 37.71 -3.04 16.04
C GLY A 151 37.48 -4.27 16.94
N LEU A 152 37.33 -5.48 16.39
CA LEU A 152 37.39 -6.73 17.18
C LEU A 152 38.83 -7.24 17.30
N PRO A 153 39.18 -7.96 18.40
CA PRO A 153 40.47 -8.64 18.50
C PRO A 153 40.65 -9.60 17.33
N LYS A 154 41.74 -9.44 16.55
CA LYS A 154 42.13 -10.42 15.53
C LYS A 154 42.38 -11.74 16.24
N LEU A 155 41.55 -12.76 16.00
CA LEU A 155 41.88 -14.12 16.37
C LEU A 155 42.96 -14.57 15.38
N ASP A 156 44.10 -15.04 15.88
CA ASP A 156 45.28 -15.41 15.09
C ASP A 156 44.96 -16.47 14.03
N THR A 157 44.45 -16.06 12.87
CA THR A 157 44.35 -16.90 11.69
C THR A 157 45.62 -16.67 10.88
N ALA A 158 46.38 -17.75 10.70
CA ALA A 158 47.63 -17.77 9.95
C ALA A 158 47.49 -17.01 8.63
N GLN A 159 48.33 -15.99 8.47
CA GLN A 159 48.34 -15.11 7.31
C GLN A 159 48.73 -15.91 6.07
N ALA A 160 47.87 -15.92 5.05
CA ALA A 160 48.17 -16.59 3.79
C ALA A 160 49.41 -15.92 3.15
N PRO A 161 50.44 -16.70 2.77
CA PRO A 161 51.66 -16.16 2.18
C PRO A 161 51.33 -15.54 0.81
N GLY A 162 51.58 -14.24 0.67
CA GLY A 162 51.29 -13.47 -0.56
C GLY A 162 50.23 -12.38 -0.41
N SER A 163 49.65 -12.17 0.78
CA SER A 163 48.87 -10.96 1.05
C SER A 163 49.81 -9.76 1.05
N GLU A 164 49.60 -8.83 0.12
CA GLU A 164 50.23 -7.51 0.15
C GLU A 164 50.03 -6.90 1.55
N THR A 165 51.06 -6.23 2.06
CA THR A 165 51.04 -5.60 3.37
C THR A 165 49.80 -4.70 3.41
N PRO A 166 48.80 -4.97 4.27
CA PRO A 166 47.65 -4.09 4.37
C PRO A 166 48.17 -2.69 4.64
N LEU A 167 47.67 -1.68 3.92
CA LEU A 167 47.90 -0.28 4.25
C LEU A 167 47.76 -0.14 5.76
N LYS A 168 48.85 0.28 6.41
CA LYS A 168 49.12 0.01 7.82
C LYS A 168 48.25 0.80 8.81
N ASP A 169 47.21 1.48 8.32
CA ASP A 169 46.24 2.18 9.13
C ASP A 169 44.85 1.74 8.67
N ASP A 170 44.19 0.88 9.46
CA ASP A 170 42.76 0.61 9.29
C ASP A 170 42.05 1.97 9.31
N SER A 171 41.53 2.40 8.16
CA SER A 171 40.87 3.70 8.03
C SER A 171 39.72 3.76 9.04
N LYS A 172 39.76 4.72 9.97
CA LYS A 172 38.68 4.95 10.93
C LYS A 172 37.36 5.27 10.23
N LEU A 173 37.43 5.89 9.04
CA LEU A 173 36.27 6.05 8.17
C LEU A 173 35.82 4.71 7.56
N GLY A 174 36.74 3.83 7.19
CA GLY A 174 36.43 2.46 6.78
C GLY A 174 35.70 1.66 7.88
N GLU A 175 36.16 1.74 9.12
CA GLU A 175 35.50 1.16 10.30
C GLU A 175 34.07 1.73 10.48
N ALA A 176 33.92 3.06 10.39
CA ALA A 176 32.62 3.72 10.49
C ALA A 176 31.65 3.26 9.38
N LEU A 177 32.13 3.19 8.14
CA LEU A 177 31.34 2.73 7.00
C LEU A 177 30.95 1.24 7.13
N GLN A 178 31.81 0.41 7.72
CA GLN A 178 31.50 -1.00 7.98
C GLN A 178 30.34 -1.13 9.00
N LYS A 179 30.40 -0.39 10.11
CA LYS A 179 29.33 -0.37 11.13
C LYS A 179 28.02 0.16 10.54
N PHE A 180 28.09 1.25 9.78
CA PHE A 180 26.94 1.81 9.09
C PHE A 180 26.32 0.84 8.08
N ALA A 181 27.14 0.14 7.28
CA ALA A 181 26.67 -0.83 6.30
C ALA A 181 25.87 -1.98 6.94
N ILE A 182 26.33 -2.49 8.09
CA ILE A 182 25.66 -3.57 8.83
C ILE A 182 24.33 -3.08 9.41
N ALA A 183 24.30 -1.86 9.97
CA ALA A 183 23.09 -1.28 10.53
C ALA A 183 22.01 -1.09 9.44
N GLU A 184 22.39 -0.53 8.29
CA GLU A 184 21.48 -0.35 7.15
C GLU A 184 20.98 -1.69 6.56
N ASP A 185 21.82 -2.73 6.50
CA ASP A 185 21.36 -4.05 6.06
C ASP A 185 20.31 -4.65 7.01
N ARG A 186 20.55 -4.55 8.32
CA ARG A 186 19.58 -4.99 9.34
C ARG A 186 18.28 -4.19 9.28
N LEU A 187 18.37 -2.88 9.05
CA LEU A 187 17.20 -2.01 8.88
C LEU A 187 16.41 -2.39 7.62
N GLY A 188 17.11 -2.69 6.53
CA GLY A 188 16.52 -3.23 5.30
C GLY A 188 15.78 -4.55 5.54
N ASN A 189 16.36 -5.49 6.27
CA ASN A 189 15.73 -6.77 6.61
C ASN A 189 14.51 -6.60 7.54
N ALA A 190 14.58 -5.69 8.50
CA ALA A 190 13.44 -5.33 9.35
C ALA A 190 12.30 -4.72 8.52
N ARG A 191 12.63 -3.90 7.52
CA ARG A 191 11.65 -3.31 6.58
C ARG A 191 10.96 -4.39 5.75
N LEU A 192 11.71 -5.35 5.20
CA LEU A 192 11.12 -6.48 4.47
C LEU A 192 10.17 -7.30 5.35
N THR A 193 10.51 -7.48 6.63
CA THR A 193 9.63 -8.15 7.60
C THR A 193 8.31 -7.37 7.78
N GLN A 194 8.39 -6.06 7.97
CA GLN A 194 7.21 -5.19 8.06
C GLN A 194 6.34 -5.28 6.81
N ASP A 195 6.94 -5.19 5.63
CA ASP A 195 6.23 -5.22 4.35
C ASP A 195 5.50 -6.55 4.15
N ASN A 196 6.13 -7.66 4.55
CA ASN A 196 5.49 -8.98 4.56
C ASN A 196 4.32 -9.04 5.54
N GLN A 197 4.51 -8.57 6.79
CA GLN A 197 3.45 -8.53 7.80
C GLN A 197 2.26 -7.67 7.35
N ILE A 198 2.51 -6.50 6.73
CA ILE A 198 1.47 -5.63 6.19
C ILE A 198 0.76 -6.30 5.01
N THR A 199 1.50 -6.96 4.13
CA THR A 199 0.90 -7.65 2.98
C THR A 199 -0.04 -8.76 3.44
N GLN A 200 0.42 -9.61 4.36
CA GLN A 200 -0.36 -10.75 4.85
C GLN A 200 -1.47 -10.34 5.82
N GLY A 201 -1.20 -9.39 6.71
CA GLY A 201 -2.11 -8.98 7.78
C GLY A 201 -3.09 -7.87 7.39
N PHE A 202 -2.82 -7.11 6.33
CA PHE A 202 -3.68 -6.03 5.86
C PHE A 202 -4.05 -6.16 4.38
N ASN A 203 -3.09 -6.15 3.45
CA ASN A 203 -3.43 -6.07 2.02
C ASN A 203 -4.29 -7.24 1.54
N VAL A 204 -3.92 -8.48 1.89
CA VAL A 204 -4.67 -9.70 1.53
C VAL A 204 -6.09 -9.69 2.10
N PRO A 205 -6.30 -9.61 3.44
CA PRO A 205 -7.64 -9.64 4.02
C PRO A 205 -8.49 -8.43 3.62
N PHE A 206 -7.89 -7.24 3.56
CA PHE A 206 -8.61 -6.03 3.17
C PHE A 206 -8.98 -6.05 1.68
N ASN A 207 -8.16 -6.64 0.80
CA ASN A 207 -8.55 -6.88 -0.59
C ASN A 207 -9.71 -7.89 -0.69
N SER A 208 -9.68 -8.98 0.08
CA SER A 208 -10.78 -9.96 0.14
C SER A 208 -12.10 -9.34 0.61
N PHE A 209 -12.05 -8.47 1.63
CA PHE A 209 -13.19 -7.68 2.07
C PHE A 209 -13.79 -6.82 0.95
N GLY A 210 -12.95 -6.32 0.04
CA GLY A 210 -13.39 -5.59 -1.15
C GLY A 210 -14.38 -6.38 -2.03
N ALA A 211 -14.24 -7.71 -2.12
CA ALA A 211 -15.18 -8.55 -2.85
C ALA A 211 -16.58 -8.57 -2.20
N GLN A 212 -16.65 -8.53 -0.87
CA GLN A 212 -17.92 -8.46 -0.14
C GLN A 212 -18.62 -7.12 -0.36
N ILE A 213 -17.86 -6.01 -0.38
CA ILE A 213 -18.39 -4.70 -0.76
C ILE A 213 -18.98 -4.74 -2.17
N GLN A 214 -18.30 -5.37 -3.14
CA GLN A 214 -18.84 -5.48 -4.51
C GLN A 214 -20.11 -6.30 -4.58
N LEU A 215 -20.26 -7.34 -3.75
CA LEU A 215 -21.50 -8.11 -3.67
C LEU A 215 -22.67 -7.24 -3.20
N ALA A 216 -22.46 -6.44 -2.14
CA ALA A 216 -23.46 -5.47 -1.67
C ALA A 216 -23.77 -4.40 -2.74
N MET A 217 -22.77 -3.91 -3.47
CA MET A 217 -22.98 -2.98 -4.58
C MET A 217 -23.83 -3.58 -5.70
N LYS A 218 -23.61 -4.85 -6.04
CA LYS A 218 -24.39 -5.55 -7.07
C LYS A 218 -25.83 -5.76 -6.63
N ALA A 219 -26.06 -6.10 -5.36
CA ALA A 219 -27.42 -6.22 -4.82
C ALA A 219 -28.18 -4.88 -4.87
N ARG A 220 -27.52 -3.76 -4.56
CA ARG A 220 -28.12 -2.41 -4.72
C ARG A 220 -28.47 -2.08 -6.17
N GLN A 221 -27.64 -2.50 -7.12
CA GLN A 221 -27.99 -2.37 -8.54
C GLN A 221 -29.24 -3.19 -8.87
N SER A 222 -29.36 -4.41 -8.34
CA SER A 222 -30.56 -5.24 -8.50
C SER A 222 -31.83 -4.58 -7.96
N VAL A 223 -31.74 -3.86 -6.83
CA VAL A 223 -32.86 -3.06 -6.30
C VAL A 223 -33.25 -1.94 -7.26
N THR A 224 -32.25 -1.25 -7.82
CA THR A 224 -32.47 -0.18 -8.80
C THR A 224 -33.15 -0.73 -10.05
N ASP A 225 -32.69 -1.87 -10.56
CA ASP A 225 -33.25 -2.52 -11.74
C ASP A 225 -34.67 -3.03 -11.49
N ALA A 226 -34.93 -3.66 -10.33
CA ALA A 226 -36.26 -4.12 -9.94
C ALA A 226 -37.25 -2.96 -9.79
N ARG A 227 -36.80 -1.83 -9.25
CA ARG A 227 -37.60 -0.62 -9.12
C ARG A 227 -37.97 -0.03 -10.49
N LEU A 228 -36.99 0.13 -11.38
CA LEU A 228 -37.25 0.62 -12.74
C LEU A 228 -38.21 -0.31 -13.49
N HIS A 229 -38.08 -1.62 -13.29
CA HIS A 229 -38.98 -2.62 -13.87
C HIS A 229 -40.43 -2.44 -13.33
N LEU A 230 -40.60 -2.29 -12.01
CA LEU A 230 -41.90 -2.01 -11.40
C LEU A 230 -42.52 -0.71 -11.92
N ASP A 231 -41.76 0.37 -11.95
CA ASP A 231 -42.23 1.68 -12.41
C ASP A 231 -42.67 1.61 -13.90
N SER A 232 -41.96 0.84 -14.74
CA SER A 232 -42.33 0.64 -16.15
C SER A 232 -43.65 -0.14 -16.34
N TRP A 233 -43.90 -1.15 -15.49
CA TRP A 233 -45.15 -1.92 -15.54
C TRP A 233 -46.32 -1.12 -14.96
N LYS A 234 -46.10 -0.35 -13.89
CA LYS A 234 -47.10 0.61 -13.38
C LYS A 234 -47.52 1.61 -14.45
N GLN A 235 -46.57 2.17 -15.19
CA GLN A 235 -46.84 3.09 -16.30
C GLN A 235 -47.63 2.40 -17.44
N SER A 236 -47.27 1.16 -17.76
CA SER A 236 -47.96 0.36 -18.79
C SER A 236 -49.41 0.04 -18.39
N LEU A 237 -49.63 -0.31 -17.13
CA LEU A 237 -50.96 -0.55 -16.55
C LEU A 237 -51.81 0.72 -16.60
N LYS A 238 -51.29 1.85 -16.09
CA LYS A 238 -51.96 3.17 -16.13
C LYS A 238 -52.32 3.59 -17.55
N SER A 239 -51.43 3.36 -18.51
CA SER A 239 -51.67 3.67 -19.93
C SER A 239 -52.78 2.79 -20.53
N ALA A 240 -52.84 1.51 -20.17
CA ALA A 240 -53.86 0.58 -20.64
C ALA A 240 -55.24 0.87 -20.04
N GLU A 241 -55.28 1.30 -18.78
CA GLU A 241 -56.51 1.76 -18.09
C GLU A 241 -57.08 3.00 -18.79
N ASN A 242 -56.24 3.99 -19.07
CA ASN A 242 -56.63 5.21 -19.78
C ASN A 242 -57.11 4.94 -21.22
N ALA A 243 -56.56 3.91 -21.87
CA ALA A 243 -56.95 3.50 -23.23
C ALA A 243 -58.20 2.59 -23.27
N GLY A 244 -58.75 2.18 -22.12
CA GLY A 244 -59.90 1.28 -22.05
C GLY A 244 -59.63 -0.14 -22.57
N ALA A 245 -58.37 -0.57 -22.59
CA ALA A 245 -57.93 -1.84 -23.18
C ALA A 245 -58.15 -3.03 -22.22
N ALA A 246 -59.43 -3.35 -21.92
CA ALA A 246 -59.83 -4.34 -20.91
C ALA A 246 -59.17 -5.73 -21.05
N ALA A 247 -58.88 -6.17 -22.27
CA ALA A 247 -58.24 -7.47 -22.54
C ALA A 247 -56.80 -7.59 -22.00
N LYS A 248 -56.10 -6.46 -21.77
CA LYS A 248 -54.69 -6.43 -21.33
C LYS A 248 -54.53 -6.08 -19.84
N LEU A 249 -55.59 -5.63 -19.18
CA LEU A 249 -55.53 -5.15 -17.80
C LEU A 249 -55.13 -6.26 -16.82
N GLU A 250 -55.72 -7.44 -16.95
CA GLU A 250 -55.42 -8.57 -16.06
C GLU A 250 -53.96 -9.03 -16.20
N GLN A 251 -53.45 -9.06 -17.44
CA GLN A 251 -52.05 -9.36 -17.71
C GLN A 251 -51.12 -8.34 -17.04
N TYR A 252 -51.36 -7.04 -17.24
CA TYR A 252 -50.50 -6.00 -16.66
C TYR A 252 -50.58 -5.93 -15.14
N ARG A 253 -51.71 -6.28 -14.52
CA ARG A 253 -51.82 -6.43 -13.07
C ARG A 253 -50.91 -7.55 -12.55
N GLY A 254 -50.92 -8.70 -13.19
CA GLY A 254 -50.03 -9.82 -12.81
C GLY A 254 -48.55 -9.49 -12.99
N GLU A 255 -48.17 -8.75 -14.04
CA GLU A 255 -46.78 -8.29 -14.23
C GLU A 255 -46.34 -7.27 -13.17
N VAL A 256 -47.26 -6.38 -12.74
CA VAL A 256 -46.99 -5.46 -11.62
C VAL A 256 -46.78 -6.23 -10.32
N GLU A 257 -47.67 -7.17 -9.97
CA GLU A 257 -47.54 -8.01 -8.76
C GLU A 257 -46.20 -8.76 -8.75
N GLN A 258 -45.83 -9.38 -9.87
CA GLN A 258 -44.52 -10.07 -9.98
C GLN A 258 -43.34 -9.10 -9.84
N ALA A 259 -43.46 -7.87 -10.35
CA ALA A 259 -42.42 -6.85 -10.21
C ALA A 259 -42.30 -6.34 -8.77
N GLU A 260 -43.41 -6.25 -8.03
CA GLU A 260 -43.42 -5.91 -6.59
C GLU A 260 -42.70 -6.98 -5.77
N ASP A 261 -43.02 -8.25 -5.99
CA ASP A 261 -42.35 -9.38 -5.32
C ASP A 261 -40.83 -9.36 -5.56
N LYS A 262 -40.40 -9.11 -6.81
CA LYS A 262 -38.98 -8.99 -7.16
C LYS A 262 -38.32 -7.81 -6.45
N LEU A 263 -38.99 -6.67 -6.34
CA LEU A 263 -38.46 -5.50 -5.63
C LEU A 263 -38.30 -5.79 -4.12
N VAL A 264 -39.28 -6.45 -3.50
CA VAL A 264 -39.20 -6.85 -2.09
C VAL A 264 -38.00 -7.79 -1.88
N ALA A 265 -37.90 -8.87 -2.67
CA ALA A 265 -36.81 -9.83 -2.56
C ALA A 265 -35.43 -9.18 -2.76
N ALA A 266 -35.28 -8.34 -3.80
CA ALA A 266 -34.03 -7.63 -4.06
C ALA A 266 -33.65 -6.67 -2.91
N THR A 267 -34.65 -6.01 -2.32
CA THR A 267 -34.44 -5.06 -1.21
C THR A 267 -34.01 -5.79 0.06
N GLU A 268 -34.63 -6.92 0.39
CA GLU A 268 -34.24 -7.75 1.53
C GLU A 268 -32.82 -8.30 1.39
N GLU A 269 -32.47 -8.83 0.21
CA GLU A 269 -31.12 -9.32 -0.09
C GLU A 269 -30.08 -8.20 0.05
N ALA A 270 -30.35 -7.03 -0.55
CA ALA A 270 -29.46 -5.88 -0.47
C ALA A 270 -29.27 -5.40 0.97
N ILE A 271 -30.34 -5.32 1.78
CA ILE A 271 -30.24 -4.95 3.20
C ILE A 271 -29.36 -5.95 3.96
N SER A 272 -29.57 -7.24 3.75
CA SER A 272 -28.78 -8.30 4.39
C SER A 272 -27.29 -8.16 4.08
N LEU A 273 -26.94 -8.03 2.80
CA LEU A 273 -25.54 -7.88 2.36
C LEU A 273 -24.90 -6.57 2.82
N MET A 274 -25.63 -5.46 2.79
CA MET A 274 -25.11 -4.18 3.28
C MET A 274 -24.82 -4.23 4.79
N LYS A 275 -25.70 -4.85 5.59
CA LYS A 275 -25.46 -5.05 7.02
C LYS A 275 -24.26 -5.96 7.28
N GLN A 276 -24.18 -7.09 6.58
CA GLN A 276 -23.06 -8.03 6.69
C GLN A 276 -21.70 -7.35 6.44
N VAL A 277 -21.62 -6.49 5.43
CA VAL A 277 -20.39 -5.76 5.09
C VAL A 277 -20.07 -4.69 6.14
N LEU A 278 -21.07 -3.97 6.65
CA LEU A 278 -20.87 -2.92 7.66
C LEU A 278 -20.52 -3.47 9.05
N GLU A 279 -20.94 -4.69 9.35
CA GLU A 279 -20.72 -5.36 10.64
C GLU A 279 -19.51 -6.31 10.61
N ASN A 280 -18.84 -6.44 9.45
CA ASN A 280 -17.67 -7.29 9.33
C ASN A 280 -16.50 -6.74 10.19
N PRO A 281 -15.96 -7.51 11.16
CA PRO A 281 -14.85 -7.05 12.00
C PRO A 281 -13.48 -7.07 11.30
N GLU A 282 -13.36 -7.75 10.15
CA GLU A 282 -12.10 -7.99 9.44
C GLU A 282 -11.33 -6.72 9.05
N PRO A 283 -11.97 -5.63 8.57
CA PRO A 283 -11.26 -4.39 8.25
C PRO A 283 -10.59 -3.77 9.47
N ILE A 284 -11.22 -3.85 10.64
CA ILE A 284 -10.69 -3.32 11.90
C ILE A 284 -9.49 -4.18 12.35
N LYS A 285 -9.61 -5.51 12.28
CA LYS A 285 -8.51 -6.43 12.58
C LYS A 285 -7.31 -6.20 11.65
N SER A 286 -7.58 -6.06 10.35
CA SER A 286 -6.58 -5.74 9.34
C SER A 286 -5.85 -4.43 9.66
N LEU A 287 -6.59 -3.36 10.00
CA LEU A 287 -6.00 -2.07 10.39
C LEU A 287 -5.13 -2.19 11.64
N SER A 288 -5.57 -2.96 12.64
CA SER A 288 -4.77 -3.23 13.83
C SER A 288 -3.47 -3.96 13.50
N ALA A 289 -3.51 -4.94 12.58
CA ALA A 289 -2.32 -5.66 12.12
C ALA A 289 -1.36 -4.74 11.36
N PHE A 290 -1.88 -3.84 10.53
CA PHE A 290 -1.09 -2.82 9.84
C PHE A 290 -0.31 -1.93 10.82
N VAL A 291 -1.01 -1.35 11.80
CA VAL A 291 -0.39 -0.48 12.81
C VAL A 291 0.63 -1.23 13.64
N LYS A 292 0.33 -2.48 14.02
CA LYS A 292 1.26 -3.33 14.77
C LYS A 292 2.56 -3.56 14.00
N ALA A 293 2.48 -3.93 12.72
CA ALA A 293 3.66 -4.14 11.88
C ALA A 293 4.52 -2.85 11.78
N GLN A 294 3.87 -1.68 11.63
CA GLN A 294 4.58 -0.40 11.64
C GLN A 294 5.26 -0.11 12.98
N ALA A 295 4.57 -0.33 14.09
CA ALA A 295 5.11 -0.10 15.43
C ALA A 295 6.32 -1.00 15.72
N GLU A 296 6.24 -2.28 15.37
CA GLU A 296 7.35 -3.25 15.53
C GLU A 296 8.58 -2.82 14.74
N TYR A 297 8.40 -2.41 13.47
CA TYR A 297 9.50 -1.90 12.65
C TYR A 297 10.12 -0.64 13.24
N HIS A 298 9.32 0.36 13.58
CA HIS A 298 9.84 1.64 14.08
C HIS A 298 10.55 1.47 15.42
N ALA A 299 10.09 0.57 16.29
CA ALA A 299 10.78 0.23 17.52
C ALA A 299 12.14 -0.43 17.24
N ALA A 300 12.18 -1.44 16.37
CA ALA A 300 13.43 -2.11 15.98
C ALA A 300 14.42 -1.15 15.30
N ALA A 301 13.92 -0.27 14.44
CA ALA A 301 14.71 0.76 13.77
C ALA A 301 15.33 1.76 14.76
N ALA A 302 14.55 2.23 15.74
CA ALA A 302 15.02 3.16 16.76
C ALA A 302 16.14 2.53 17.61
N GLU A 303 15.98 1.26 18.00
CA GLU A 303 17.01 0.53 18.76
C GLU A 303 18.29 0.37 17.95
N LEU A 304 18.19 -0.10 16.70
CA LEU A 304 19.35 -0.29 15.81
C LEU A 304 20.08 1.02 15.52
N LEU A 305 19.34 2.09 15.19
CA LEU A 305 19.91 3.39 14.86
C LEU A 305 20.55 4.06 16.08
N SER A 306 19.95 3.91 17.27
CA SER A 306 20.55 4.41 18.51
C SER A 306 21.87 3.68 18.83
N SER A 307 21.93 2.37 18.63
CA SER A 307 23.16 1.60 18.88
C SER A 307 24.30 2.06 17.96
N VAL A 308 24.05 2.11 16.64
CA VAL A 308 25.09 2.50 15.68
C VAL A 308 25.49 3.97 15.85
N GLN A 309 24.56 4.86 16.22
CA GLN A 309 24.88 6.26 16.49
C GLN A 309 25.85 6.39 17.68
N GLN A 310 25.65 5.63 18.76
CA GLN A 310 26.54 5.63 19.92
C GLN A 310 27.93 5.11 19.55
N GLU A 311 28.01 4.00 18.81
CA GLU A 311 29.28 3.43 18.34
C GLU A 311 30.06 4.41 17.45
N LEU A 312 29.36 5.12 16.55
CA LEU A 312 29.99 6.10 15.67
C LEU A 312 30.41 7.37 16.43
N ALA A 313 29.64 7.81 17.43
CA ALA A 313 30.02 8.96 18.26
C ALA A 313 31.28 8.68 19.11
N GLN A 314 31.40 7.47 19.65
CA GLN A 314 32.61 7.02 20.33
C GLN A 314 33.81 7.00 19.39
N LEU A 315 33.63 6.46 18.19
CA LEU A 315 34.67 6.44 17.16
C LEU A 315 35.11 7.85 16.75
N ALA A 316 34.16 8.78 16.56
CA ALA A 316 34.44 10.17 16.23
C ALA A 316 35.25 10.87 17.34
N THR A 317 34.88 10.67 18.60
CA THR A 317 35.62 11.25 19.75
C THR A 317 37.06 10.74 19.81
N SER A 318 37.27 9.45 19.54
CA SER A 318 38.63 8.87 19.44
C SER A 318 39.42 9.54 18.32
N VAL A 319 38.84 9.65 17.12
CA VAL A 319 39.49 10.26 15.95
C VAL A 319 39.84 11.73 16.20
N GLU A 320 38.94 12.50 16.81
CA GLU A 320 39.20 13.89 17.18
C GLU A 320 40.35 14.03 18.19
N SER A 321 40.40 13.12 19.18
CA SER A 321 41.46 13.09 20.19
C SER A 321 42.81 12.80 19.54
N ASP A 322 42.89 11.76 18.70
CA ASP A 322 44.10 11.39 17.96
C ASP A 322 44.57 12.53 17.04
N TYR A 323 43.63 13.17 16.34
CA TYR A 323 43.94 14.31 15.49
C TYR A 323 44.53 15.49 16.27
N ARG A 324 43.96 15.82 17.44
CA ARG A 324 44.47 16.90 18.30
C ARG A 324 45.86 16.58 18.86
N LEU A 325 46.10 15.34 19.28
CA LEU A 325 47.41 14.90 19.78
C LEU A 325 48.48 14.92 18.68
N SER A 326 48.13 14.63 17.43
CA SER A 326 49.09 14.67 16.31
C SER A 326 49.59 16.09 15.96
N ARG A 327 48.91 17.12 16.46
CA ARG A 327 49.11 18.53 16.11
C ARG A 327 49.59 19.41 17.28
N GLY A 328 49.57 18.89 18.50
CA GLY A 328 50.02 19.58 19.72
C GLY A 328 51.39 19.10 20.15
#